data_AF-X7YKS2-F1
#
_entry.id   AF-X7YKS2-F1
#
_cell.length_a   1.000
_cell.length_b   1.000
_cell.length_c   1.000
_cell.angle_alpha   90.00
_cell.angle_beta   90.00
_cell.angle_gamma   90.00
#
_symmetry.space_group_name_H-M   'P 1'
#
loop_
_entity.id
_entity.type
_entity.pdbx_description
1 polymer ?
#
loop_
_entity_poly.entity_id
_entity_poly.type
_entity_poly.pdbx_seq_one_letter_code
_entity_poly.pdbx_strand_id
1 'polypeptide(L)'
;MSKPDVVAATIGPGLAGALMVGVAAAKAYSAAWEVPFYAVNHLGGHLAADVYEHGPLPECVALLVSGGHTHLLHVRSLGEPIAELGSTVDDAAGEAYDKVARLLGLGTRAARRSTTSPARVTAPQSLSRAA
;
A
#
# COMPACT_ATOMS: atom_id res chain seq x y z
N MET A 1 2.19 22.34 21.20
CA MET A 1 1.24 21.42 20.52
C MET A 1 0.14 21.07 21.51
N SER A 2 -1.13 21.08 21.10
CA SER A 2 -2.24 20.63 21.93
C SER A 2 -2.23 19.11 22.08
N LYS A 3 -2.70 18.62 23.24
CA LYS A 3 -2.90 17.19 23.51
C LYS A 3 -3.96 16.63 22.52
N PRO A 4 -3.72 15.48 21.85
CA PRO A 4 -4.72 14.83 21.03
C PRO A 4 -5.75 14.08 21.89
N ASP A 5 -6.94 13.80 21.35
CA ASP A 5 -7.95 12.99 22.04
C ASP A 5 -7.62 11.49 22.02
N VAL A 6 -6.94 11.02 20.97
CA VAL A 6 -6.58 9.61 20.73
C VAL A 6 -5.26 9.51 19.96
N VAL A 7 -4.61 8.35 20.04
CA VAL A 7 -3.46 7.99 19.19
C VAL A 7 -3.79 6.72 18.43
N ALA A 8 -3.51 6.67 17.13
CA ALA A 8 -3.73 5.49 16.31
C ALA A 8 -2.47 5.11 15.53
N ALA A 9 -2.24 3.81 15.35
CA ALA A 9 -1.15 3.33 14.50
C ALA A 9 -1.49 2.01 13.80
N THR A 10 -0.92 1.84 12.61
CA THR A 10 -1.00 0.61 11.84
C THR A 10 -0.29 -0.53 12.56
N ILE A 11 -1.00 -1.63 12.83
CA ILE A 11 -0.42 -2.83 13.45
C ILE A 11 -0.16 -3.97 12.46
N GLY A 12 -0.63 -3.83 11.22
CA GLY A 12 -0.36 -4.77 10.13
C GLY A 12 -1.49 -4.85 9.10
N PRO A 13 -1.31 -5.64 8.03
CA PRO A 13 -0.07 -6.34 7.67
C PRO A 13 1.05 -5.38 7.22
N GLY A 14 2.28 -5.86 7.19
CA GLY A 14 3.46 -5.08 6.80
C GLY A 14 4.77 -5.63 7.36
N LEU A 15 5.89 -4.97 7.04
CA LEU A 15 7.21 -5.38 7.51
C LEU A 15 7.28 -5.28 9.03
N ALA A 16 7.50 -6.41 9.71
CA ALA A 16 7.51 -6.50 11.17
C ALA A 16 8.40 -5.44 11.85
N GLY A 17 9.60 -5.20 11.31
CA GLY A 17 10.52 -4.18 11.83
C GLY A 17 9.94 -2.76 11.79
N ALA A 18 9.31 -2.38 10.68
CA ALA A 18 8.70 -1.06 10.53
C ALA A 18 7.45 -0.90 11.43
N LEU A 19 6.62 -1.96 11.51
CA LEU A 19 5.43 -1.98 12.36
C LEU A 19 5.80 -1.84 13.84
N MET A 20 6.83 -2.54 14.31
CA MET A 20 7.28 -2.45 15.70
C MET A 20 7.68 -1.02 16.08
N VAL A 21 8.41 -0.31 15.20
CA VAL A 21 8.81 1.09 15.45
C VAL A 21 7.57 1.99 15.57
N GLY A 22 6.64 1.89 14.61
CA GLY A 22 5.44 2.72 14.60
C GLY A 22 4.54 2.47 15.81
N VAL A 23 4.29 1.20 16.15
CA VAL A 23 3.44 0.80 17.28
C VAL A 23 4.08 1.16 18.61
N ALA A 24 5.39 0.97 18.78
CA ALA A 24 6.09 1.35 20.00
C ALA A 24 6.03 2.86 20.24
N ALA A 25 6.28 3.67 19.21
CA ALA A 25 6.18 5.12 19.31
C ALA A 25 4.76 5.56 19.65
N ALA A 26 3.74 5.03 18.97
CA ALA A 26 2.35 5.38 19.21
C ALA A 26 1.87 5.01 20.63
N LYS A 27 2.27 3.84 21.14
CA LYS A 27 1.98 3.45 22.53
C LYS A 27 2.68 4.36 23.53
N ALA A 28 3.93 4.74 23.28
CA ALA A 28 4.65 5.67 24.14
C ALA A 28 3.95 7.05 24.20
N TYR A 29 3.50 7.56 23.06
CA TYR A 29 2.73 8.80 23.00
C TYR A 29 1.36 8.70 23.70
N SER A 30 0.63 7.61 23.45
CA SER A 30 -0.65 7.33 24.12
C SER A 30 -0.50 7.29 25.65
N ALA A 31 0.55 6.63 26.14
CA ALA A 31 0.86 6.58 27.57
C ALA A 31 1.26 7.96 28.12
N ALA A 32 2.11 8.71 27.41
CA ALA A 32 2.57 10.04 27.85
C ALA A 32 1.45 11.08 27.89
N TRP A 33 0.50 11.03 26.96
CA TRP A 33 -0.66 11.92 26.94
C TRP A 33 -1.86 11.38 27.71
N GLU A 34 -1.83 10.16 28.21
CA GLU A 34 -2.95 9.48 28.87
C GLU A 34 -4.22 9.50 28.00
N VAL A 35 -4.08 9.06 26.75
CA VAL A 35 -5.17 9.01 25.76
C VAL A 35 -5.29 7.61 25.18
N PRO A 36 -6.48 7.18 24.74
CA PRO A 36 -6.67 5.85 24.17
C PRO A 36 -5.77 5.60 22.95
N PHE A 37 -5.30 4.36 22.83
CA PHE A 37 -4.59 3.86 21.65
C PHE A 37 -5.50 2.99 20.77
N TYR A 38 -5.59 3.29 19.48
CA TYR A 38 -6.32 2.50 18.49
C TYR A 38 -5.37 1.78 17.53
N ALA A 39 -5.49 0.47 17.49
CA ALA A 39 -4.79 -0.37 16.53
C ALA A 39 -5.54 -0.37 15.19
N VAL A 40 -4.86 0.02 14.11
CA VAL A 40 -5.46 0.14 12.79
C VAL A 40 -4.93 -0.95 11.86
N ASN A 41 -5.83 -1.57 11.10
CA ASN A 41 -5.47 -2.48 10.03
C ASN A 41 -5.01 -1.67 8.80
N HIS A 42 -3.87 -2.02 8.22
CA HIS A 42 -3.28 -1.33 7.06
C HIS A 42 -4.23 -1.29 5.85
N LEU A 43 -4.90 -2.41 5.56
CA LEU A 43 -5.84 -2.55 4.45
C LEU A 43 -7.09 -1.70 4.71
N GLY A 44 -7.62 -1.77 5.93
CA GLY A 44 -8.73 -0.92 6.37
C GLY A 44 -8.41 0.56 6.26
N GLY A 45 -7.16 0.96 6.49
CA GLY A 45 -6.69 2.33 6.29
C GLY A 45 -6.78 2.82 4.85
N HIS A 46 -6.42 1.97 3.87
CA HIS A 46 -6.56 2.33 2.44
C HIS A 46 -8.03 2.49 2.04
N LEU A 47 -8.90 1.60 2.49
CA LEU A 47 -10.34 1.69 2.23
C LEU A 47 -10.97 2.91 2.93
N ALA A 48 -10.53 3.22 4.14
CA ALA A 48 -11.01 4.38 4.89
C ALA A 48 -10.66 5.71 4.18
N ALA A 49 -9.50 5.78 3.51
CA ALA A 49 -9.14 6.94 2.71
C ALA A 49 -10.10 7.13 1.52
N ASP A 50 -10.49 6.05 0.84
CA ASP A 50 -11.47 6.12 -0.25
C ASP A 50 -12.86 6.53 0.26
N VAL A 51 -13.29 5.96 1.39
CA VAL A 51 -14.57 6.33 2.04
C VAL A 51 -14.59 7.79 2.47
N TYR A 52 -13.45 8.32 2.92
CA TYR A 52 -13.32 9.72 3.32
C TYR A 52 -13.52 10.66 2.12
N GLU A 53 -12.97 10.33 0.95
CA GLU A 53 -13.04 11.16 -0.25
C GLU A 53 -14.37 11.02 -1.00
N HIS A 54 -14.89 9.79 -1.13
CA HIS A 54 -16.01 9.46 -2.01
C HIS A 54 -17.31 9.11 -1.25
N GLY A 55 -17.27 9.04 0.08
CA GLY A 55 -18.39 8.62 0.92
C GLY A 55 -18.46 7.12 1.15
N PRO A 56 -19.50 6.63 1.83
CA PRO A 56 -19.57 5.23 2.26
C PRO A 56 -19.54 4.25 1.08
N LEU A 57 -18.64 3.26 1.18
CA LEU A 57 -18.56 2.17 0.23
C LEU A 57 -19.71 1.17 0.47
N PRO A 58 -20.40 0.70 -0.58
CA PRO A 58 -21.28 -0.46 -0.47
C PRO A 58 -20.46 -1.73 -0.19
N GLU A 59 -21.14 -2.81 0.21
CA GLU A 59 -20.51 -4.13 0.23
C GLU A 59 -19.93 -4.46 -1.16
N CYS A 60 -18.63 -4.73 -1.22
CA CYS A 60 -17.91 -4.81 -2.48
C CYS A 60 -16.73 -5.79 -2.42
N VAL A 61 -16.21 -6.10 -3.61
CA VAL A 61 -14.90 -6.74 -3.75
C VAL A 61 -13.89 -5.65 -4.12
N ALA A 62 -12.91 -5.44 -3.25
CA ALA A 62 -11.83 -4.48 -3.44
C ALA A 62 -10.57 -5.17 -3.97
N LEU A 63 -9.93 -4.54 -4.95
CA LEU A 63 -8.62 -4.94 -5.46
C LEU A 63 -7.55 -4.00 -4.86
N LEU A 64 -6.72 -4.55 -3.96
CA LEU A 64 -5.60 -3.81 -3.40
C LEU A 64 -4.32 -4.13 -4.18
N VAL A 65 -3.77 -3.12 -4.86
CA VAL A 65 -2.50 -3.22 -5.57
C VAL A 65 -1.53 -2.15 -5.09
N SER A 66 -0.39 -2.58 -4.56
CA SER A 66 0.72 -1.70 -4.19
C SER A 66 2.06 -2.33 -4.56
N GLY A 67 3.17 -1.70 -4.14
CA GLY A 67 4.51 -2.28 -4.29
C GLY A 67 4.66 -3.67 -3.65
N GLY A 68 3.95 -3.95 -2.57
CA GLY A 68 4.07 -5.22 -1.82
C GLY A 68 2.75 -5.95 -1.59
N HIS A 69 1.65 -5.50 -2.21
CA HIS A 69 0.33 -6.12 -2.04
C HIS A 69 -0.31 -6.34 -3.41
N THR A 70 -0.92 -7.50 -3.59
CA THR A 70 -1.85 -7.79 -4.69
C THR A 70 -2.90 -8.75 -4.13
N HIS A 71 -4.02 -8.21 -3.65
CA HIS A 71 -5.08 -8.95 -2.95
C HIS A 71 -6.46 -8.62 -3.51
N LEU A 72 -7.34 -9.63 -3.54
CA LEU A 72 -8.79 -9.49 -3.68
C LEU A 72 -9.43 -9.65 -2.30
N LEU A 73 -10.18 -8.63 -1.90
CA LEU A 73 -10.74 -8.52 -0.56
C LEU A 73 -12.26 -8.35 -0.65
N HIS A 74 -13.03 -9.12 0.12
CA HIS A 74 -14.45 -8.91 0.32
C HIS A 74 -14.65 -7.97 1.51
N VAL A 75 -15.22 -6.80 1.23
CA VAL A 75 -15.44 -5.72 2.18
C VAL A 75 -16.93 -5.55 2.39
N ARG A 76 -17.42 -5.87 3.59
CA ARG A 76 -18.81 -5.61 3.98
C ARG A 76 -19.00 -4.20 4.52
N SER A 77 -18.10 -3.79 5.42
CA SER A 77 -18.01 -2.45 5.97
C SER A 77 -16.62 -2.22 6.57
N LEU A 78 -16.22 -0.97 6.82
CA LEU A 78 -14.93 -0.63 7.45
C LEU A 78 -14.81 -1.10 8.91
N GLY A 79 -15.95 -1.34 9.58
CA GLY A 79 -16.00 -1.80 10.97
C GLY A 79 -16.02 -3.32 11.12
N GLU A 80 -16.17 -4.05 10.00
CA GLU A 80 -16.22 -5.50 9.99
C GLU A 80 -14.90 -6.13 9.53
N PRO A 81 -14.63 -7.40 9.93
CA PRO A 81 -13.50 -8.14 9.40
C PRO A 81 -13.53 -8.22 7.88
N ILE A 82 -12.45 -7.76 7.24
CA ILE A 82 -12.23 -7.89 5.80
C ILE A 82 -11.83 -9.34 5.51
N ALA A 83 -12.52 -9.99 4.58
CA ALA A 83 -12.21 -11.36 4.18
C ALA A 83 -11.30 -11.35 2.93
N GLU A 84 -10.17 -12.04 2.98
CA GLU A 84 -9.33 -12.24 1.80
C GLU A 84 -9.93 -13.33 0.91
N LEU A 85 -10.19 -13.00 -0.35
CA LEU A 85 -10.66 -13.94 -1.37
C LEU A 85 -9.50 -14.56 -2.15
N GLY A 86 -8.37 -13.86 -2.22
CA GLY A 86 -7.15 -14.35 -2.84
C GLY A 86 -6.04 -13.31 -2.84
N SER A 87 -4.82 -13.77 -3.00
CA SER A 87 -3.60 -12.95 -3.05
C SER A 87 -2.65 -13.51 -4.11
N THR A 88 -1.66 -12.70 -4.50
CA THR A 88 -0.54 -13.21 -5.29
C THR A 88 0.19 -14.31 -4.54
N VAL A 89 0.71 -15.29 -5.27
CA VAL A 89 1.47 -16.42 -4.69
C VAL A 89 2.96 -16.08 -4.62
N ASP A 90 3.42 -15.13 -5.44
CA ASP A 90 4.82 -14.77 -5.60
C ASP A 90 5.02 -13.25 -5.48
N ASP A 91 5.26 -12.56 -6.58
CA ASP A 91 5.53 -11.14 -6.60
C ASP A 91 4.22 -10.36 -6.60
N ALA A 92 4.15 -9.31 -5.78
CA ALA A 92 3.11 -8.31 -5.94
C ALA A 92 3.27 -7.63 -7.31
N ALA A 93 2.16 -7.19 -7.91
CA ALA A 93 2.19 -6.56 -9.24
C ALA A 93 3.14 -5.35 -9.29
N GLY A 94 3.19 -4.54 -8.21
CA GLY A 94 4.15 -3.44 -8.10
C GLY A 94 5.61 -3.89 -8.02
N GLU A 95 5.89 -4.98 -7.28
CA GLU A 95 7.22 -5.58 -7.19
C GLU A 95 7.69 -6.15 -8.53
N ALA A 96 6.82 -6.89 -9.22
CA ALA A 96 7.10 -7.40 -10.56
C ALA A 96 7.42 -6.25 -11.53
N TYR A 97 6.65 -5.16 -11.46
CA TYR A 97 6.89 -3.97 -12.28
C TYR A 97 8.25 -3.34 -11.99
N ASP A 98 8.63 -3.21 -10.72
CA ASP A 98 9.91 -2.64 -10.29
C ASP A 98 11.10 -3.54 -10.68
N LYS A 99 10.94 -4.87 -10.61
CA LYS A 99 11.96 -5.83 -11.05
C LYS A 99 12.21 -5.71 -12.56
N VAL A 100 11.14 -5.73 -13.37
CA VAL A 100 11.25 -5.57 -14.82
C VAL A 100 11.83 -4.20 -15.19
N ALA A 101 11.41 -3.14 -14.49
CA ALA A 101 11.95 -1.80 -14.68
C ALA A 101 13.47 -1.72 -14.47
N ARG A 102 13.97 -2.41 -13.44
CA ARG A 102 15.41 -2.49 -13.17
C ARG A 102 16.15 -3.27 -14.25
N LEU A 103 15.60 -4.40 -14.70
CA LEU A 103 16.17 -5.19 -15.81
C LEU A 103 16.26 -4.39 -17.12
N LEU A 104 15.27 -3.53 -17.38
CA LEU A 104 15.21 -2.67 -18.56
C LEU A 104 15.99 -1.35 -18.40
N GLY A 105 16.65 -1.11 -17.27
CA GLY A 105 17.39 0.13 -17.01
C GLY A 105 16.52 1.38 -16.84
N LEU A 106 15.22 1.22 -16.54
CA LEU A 106 14.24 2.31 -16.42
C LEU A 106 14.21 2.95 -15.01
N GLY A 107 14.90 2.34 -14.04
CA GLY A 107 14.93 2.77 -12.64
C GLY A 107 13.62 2.48 -11.88
N THR A 108 13.58 2.79 -10.57
CA THR A 108 12.48 2.44 -9.63
C THR A 108 11.17 3.24 -9.81
N ARG A 109 11.00 3.94 -10.93
CA ARG A 109 9.81 4.76 -11.22
C ARG A 109 9.12 4.39 -12.53
N ALA A 110 9.45 3.25 -13.13
CA ALA A 110 8.84 2.87 -14.41
C ALA A 110 7.33 2.71 -14.33
N ALA A 111 6.78 2.28 -13.18
CA ALA A 111 5.33 2.21 -12.95
C ALA A 111 4.64 3.59 -13.09
N ARG A 112 5.33 4.70 -12.81
CA ARG A 112 4.79 6.06 -12.97
C ARG A 112 4.84 6.57 -14.41
N ARG A 113 5.58 5.89 -15.31
CA ARG A 113 5.70 6.26 -16.73
C ARG A 113 4.65 5.59 -17.62
N SER A 114 3.81 4.70 -17.07
CA SER A 114 2.79 3.98 -17.83
C SER A 114 1.49 4.76 -18.03
N THR A 115 1.46 6.06 -17.75
CA THR A 115 0.33 6.92 -18.16
C THR A 115 0.17 6.81 -19.67
N THR A 116 -0.92 6.17 -20.07
CA THR A 116 -1.35 5.88 -21.43
C THR A 116 -1.12 7.03 -22.40
N SER A 117 -0.03 6.93 -23.16
CA SER A 117 0.01 7.39 -24.55
C SER A 117 0.16 6.13 -25.40
N PRO A 118 -0.67 5.87 -26.42
CA PRO A 118 -0.58 4.67 -27.25
C PRO A 118 0.70 4.62 -28.13
N ALA A 119 1.64 5.54 -27.93
CA ALA A 119 2.86 5.64 -28.72
C ALA A 119 4.11 5.21 -27.94
N ARG A 120 4.67 4.08 -28.40
CA ARG A 120 6.05 3.58 -28.24
C ARG A 120 6.45 3.03 -26.86
N VAL A 121 6.24 1.72 -26.74
CA VAL A 121 7.35 0.84 -26.32
C VAL A 121 8.19 0.55 -27.56
N THR A 122 9.29 1.29 -27.75
CA THR A 122 10.34 0.85 -28.68
C THR A 122 11.19 -0.21 -27.99
N ALA A 123 11.08 -1.44 -28.48
CA ALA A 123 11.96 -2.57 -28.16
C ALA A 123 13.43 -2.25 -28.55
N PRO A 124 14.40 -3.03 -28.04
CA PRO A 124 15.75 -2.57 -27.74
C PRO A 124 16.56 -2.27 -29.01
N GLN A 125 17.29 -1.15 -29.00
CA GLN A 125 18.32 -0.92 -30.01
C GLN A 125 19.51 -1.83 -29.71
N SER A 126 19.58 -2.93 -30.46
CA SER A 126 20.81 -3.67 -30.71
C SER A 126 21.91 -2.71 -31.21
N LEU A 127 23.07 -2.77 -30.57
CA LEU A 127 24.41 -2.46 -31.12
C LEU A 127 24.63 -1.11 -31.84
N SER A 128 25.42 -0.22 -31.23
CA SER A 128 26.62 0.46 -31.80
C SER A 128 26.98 1.66 -30.90
N ARG A 129 28.21 2.13 -30.72
CA ARG A 129 29.56 1.78 -31.17
C ARG A 129 30.52 2.40 -30.15
N ALA A 130 31.68 1.78 -29.95
CA ALA A 130 32.78 2.39 -29.19
C ALA A 130 33.23 3.73 -29.80
N ALA A 131 33.54 4.68 -28.91
CA ALA A 131 34.61 5.66 -29.00
C ALA A 131 34.97 6.10 -27.58
#